data_AF-A0A7X7INV8-F1
#
_entry.id   AF-A0A7X7INV8-F1
#
_cell.length_a   1.000
_cell.length_b   1.000
_cell.length_c   1.000
_cell.angle_alpha   90.00
_cell.angle_beta   90.00
_cell.angle_gamma   90.00
#
_symmetry.space_group_name_H-M   'P 1'
#
loop_
_entity.id
_entity.type
_entity.pdbx_description
1 polymer ?
#
loop_
_entity_poly.entity_id
_entity_poly.type
_entity_poly.pdbx_seq_one_letter_code
_entity_poly.pdbx_strand_id
1 'polypeptide(L)'
;MGELREECGVAAIYHLDSAEPSPLCPAGGPEEVSRLMPRMLLDIQNRGQLAAGMTSYNPRRKQLIDTHKEVGSVAEVFRTSHRAKFESLMQ
;
A
#
# COMPACT_ATOMS: atom_id res chain seq x y z
N MET A 1 -8.87 -25.84 -20.46
CA MET A 1 -8.25 -25.21 -19.28
C MET A 1 -7.26 -24.19 -19.79
N GLY A 2 -7.60 -22.90 -19.72
CA GLY A 2 -6.67 -21.84 -20.11
C GLY A 2 -5.54 -21.77 -19.09
N GLU A 3 -4.30 -21.70 -19.56
CA GLU A 3 -3.13 -21.51 -18.72
C GLU A 3 -3.33 -20.29 -17.81
N LEU A 4 -3.41 -20.51 -16.50
CA LEU A 4 -3.25 -19.44 -15.51
C LEU A 4 -1.82 -18.93 -15.66
N ARG A 5 -1.65 -17.90 -16.49
CA ARG A 5 -0.41 -17.12 -16.50
C ARG A 5 -0.29 -16.49 -15.12
N GLU A 6 0.91 -16.49 -14.56
CA GLU A 6 1.21 -15.91 -13.26
C GLU A 6 0.83 -14.42 -13.24
N GLU A 7 -0.39 -14.10 -12.82
CA GLU A 7 -0.93 -12.75 -12.78
C GLU A 7 -0.70 -12.16 -11.40
N CYS A 8 0.46 -11.55 -11.14
CA CYS A 8 0.66 -10.74 -9.94
C CYS A 8 -0.46 -9.69 -9.79
N GLY A 9 -0.89 -9.43 -8.56
CA GLY A 9 -1.83 -8.34 -8.26
C GLY A 9 -1.14 -6.98 -8.25
N VAL A 10 -1.75 -5.97 -8.88
CA VAL A 10 -1.28 -4.57 -8.85
C VAL A 10 -2.42 -3.66 -8.40
N ALA A 11 -2.09 -2.69 -7.55
CA ALA A 11 -3.00 -1.64 -7.10
C ALA A 11 -2.29 -0.29 -7.15
N ALA A 12 -3.05 0.78 -7.41
CA ALA A 12 -2.56 2.15 -7.39
C ALA A 12 -3.61 3.05 -6.73
N ILE A 13 -3.14 4.02 -5.96
CA ILE A 13 -3.99 5.03 -5.35
C ILE A 13 -3.30 6.38 -5.42
N TYR A 14 -4.07 7.40 -5.72
CA TYR A 14 -3.64 8.80 -5.76
C TYR A 14 -4.74 9.65 -5.15
N HIS A 15 -4.36 10.56 -4.26
CA HIS A 15 -5.28 11.57 -3.75
C HIS A 15 -5.22 12.78 -4.69
N LEU A 16 -6.33 13.05 -5.38
CA LEU A 16 -6.45 14.21 -6.25
C LEU A 16 -6.69 15.47 -5.41
N ASP A 17 -5.84 16.48 -5.62
CA ASP A 17 -5.97 17.77 -4.96
C ASP A 17 -7.34 18.40 -5.27
N SER A 18 -8.06 18.72 -4.20
CA SER A 18 -9.46 19.15 -4.26
C SER A 18 -9.79 20.02 -3.04
N ALA A 19 -10.85 20.83 -3.17
CA ALA A 19 -11.24 21.79 -2.12
C ALA A 19 -11.56 21.11 -0.78
N GLU A 20 -12.08 19.88 -0.82
CA GLU A 20 -12.34 19.06 0.35
C GLU A 20 -11.63 17.71 0.20
N PRO A 21 -10.94 17.21 1.24
CA PRO A 21 -10.36 15.88 1.23
C PRO A 21 -11.40 14.79 0.95
N SER A 22 -11.03 13.79 0.14
CA SER A 22 -11.83 12.58 -0.05
C SER A 22 -12.29 11.98 1.30
N PRO A 23 -13.54 11.50 1.42
CA PRO A 23 -14.01 10.80 2.62
C PRO A 23 -13.27 9.48 2.88
N LEU A 24 -12.52 8.98 1.89
CA LEU A 24 -11.66 7.81 2.03
C LEU A 24 -10.28 8.14 2.61
N CYS A 25 -9.97 9.43 2.87
CA CYS A 25 -8.71 9.83 3.48
C CYS A 25 -8.49 9.13 4.82
N PRO A 26 -7.27 8.61 5.07
CA PRO A 26 -6.86 8.16 6.39
C PRO A 26 -6.88 9.28 7.42
N ALA A 27 -6.79 8.92 8.71
CA ALA A 27 -6.82 9.86 9.82
C ALA A 27 -5.72 10.95 9.76
N GLY A 28 -4.55 10.67 9.17
CA GLY A 28 -3.51 11.68 8.96
C GLY A 28 -3.65 12.52 7.69
N GLY A 29 -4.78 12.40 6.97
CA GLY A 29 -5.16 13.28 5.88
C GLY A 29 -4.69 12.82 4.48
N PRO A 30 -4.82 13.71 3.47
CA PRO A 30 -4.49 13.43 2.06
C PRO A 30 -3.07 12.90 1.82
N GLU A 31 -2.10 13.35 2.62
CA GLU A 31 -0.68 13.02 2.49
C GLU A 31 -0.36 11.56 2.84
N GLU A 32 -1.27 10.88 3.53
CA GLU A 32 -1.08 9.51 4.02
C GLU A 32 -1.89 8.47 3.24
N VAL A 33 -2.35 8.79 2.02
CA VAL A 33 -3.18 7.90 1.19
C VAL A 33 -2.55 6.51 0.94
N SER A 34 -1.21 6.41 0.99
CA SER A 34 -0.47 5.14 0.90
C SER A 34 -0.87 4.13 1.99
N ARG A 35 -1.40 4.57 3.13
CA ARG A 35 -1.90 3.69 4.21
C ARG A 35 -3.06 2.80 3.79
N LEU A 36 -3.76 3.13 2.71
CA LEU A 36 -4.83 2.31 2.15
C LEU A 36 -4.27 1.14 1.31
N MET A 37 -3.02 1.24 0.85
CA MET A 37 -2.41 0.26 -0.06
C MET A 37 -2.34 -1.16 0.53
N PRO A 38 -1.93 -1.38 1.79
CA PRO A 38 -1.92 -2.73 2.36
C PRO A 38 -3.30 -3.39 2.37
N ARG A 39 -4.38 -2.61 2.53
CA ARG A 39 -5.73 -3.16 2.44
C ARG A 39 -6.10 -3.52 1.00
N MET A 40 -5.80 -2.65 0.04
CA MET A 40 -6.05 -2.93 -1.38
C MET A 40 -5.28 -4.17 -1.85
N LEU A 41 -4.05 -4.35 -1.41
CA LEU A 41 -3.22 -5.52 -1.73
C LEU A 41 -3.75 -6.82 -1.09
N LEU A 42 -4.31 -6.74 0.13
CA LEU A 42 -4.97 -7.90 0.77
C LEU A 42 -6.16 -8.39 -0.05
N ASP A 43 -6.96 -7.48 -0.60
CA ASP A 43 -8.16 -7.81 -1.38
C ASP A 43 -7.81 -8.54 -2.70
N ILE A 44 -6.56 -8.43 -3.18
CA ILE A 44 -6.05 -9.09 -4.39
C ILE A 44 -4.94 -10.13 -4.11
N GLN A 45 -4.73 -10.52 -2.85
CA GLN A 45 -3.65 -11.44 -2.45
C GLN A 45 -3.75 -12.83 -3.12
N ASN A 46 -4.96 -13.24 -3.53
CA ASN A 46 -5.19 -14.49 -4.27
C ASN A 46 -4.49 -14.53 -5.65
N ARG A 47 -3.95 -13.40 -6.11
CA ARG A 47 -3.19 -13.25 -7.37
C ARG A 47 -1.66 -13.38 -7.19
N GLY A 48 -1.16 -13.46 -5.96
CA GLY A 48 0.26 -13.72 -5.70
C GLY A 48 0.56 -13.68 -4.21
N GLN A 49 1.23 -14.70 -3.69
CA GLN A 49 1.43 -14.88 -2.24
C GLN A 49 2.90 -14.93 -1.80
N LEU A 50 3.83 -14.86 -2.75
CA LEU A 50 5.26 -15.04 -2.46
C LEU A 50 5.95 -13.77 -1.97
N ALA A 51 5.45 -12.59 -2.35
CA ALA A 51 6.00 -11.31 -1.96
C ALA A 51 4.94 -10.21 -2.05
N ALA A 52 5.17 -9.11 -1.34
CA ALA A 52 4.39 -7.90 -1.44
C ALA A 52 5.29 -6.67 -1.32
N GLY A 53 4.81 -5.53 -1.82
CA GLY A 53 5.51 -4.28 -1.67
C GLY A 53 4.70 -3.11 -2.20
N MET A 54 5.12 -1.91 -1.84
CA MET A 54 4.57 -0.67 -2.35
C MET A 54 5.67 0.38 -2.48
N THR A 55 5.45 1.30 -3.40
CA THR A 55 6.24 2.53 -3.54
C THR A 55 5.29 3.71 -3.38
N SER A 56 5.67 4.67 -2.54
CA SER A 56 4.91 5.91 -2.33
C SER A 56 5.67 7.10 -2.88
N TYR A 57 4.95 8.10 -3.38
CA TYR A 57 5.50 9.39 -3.78
C TYR A 57 4.85 10.51 -2.94
N ASN A 58 5.65 11.44 -2.43
CA ASN A 58 5.15 12.64 -1.77
C ASN A 58 6.11 13.83 -2.02
N PRO A 59 5.66 14.92 -2.67
CA PRO A 59 6.51 16.06 -3.00
C PRO A 59 6.99 16.88 -1.79
N ARG A 60 6.38 16.66 -0.60
CA ARG A 60 6.67 17.37 0.64
C ARG A 60 7.69 16.65 1.53
N ARG A 61 8.03 15.39 1.21
CA ARG A 61 9.08 14.64 1.92
C ARG A 61 10.46 14.99 1.37
N LYS A 62 11.50 14.90 2.22
CA LYS A 62 12.91 15.00 1.77
C LYS A 62 13.25 13.87 0.80
N GLN A 63 12.77 12.66 1.10
CA GLN A 63 12.81 11.50 0.21
C GLN A 63 11.47 11.42 -0.53
N LEU A 64 11.47 11.84 -1.80
CA LEU A 64 10.25 11.94 -2.60
C LEU A 64 9.58 10.57 -2.78
N ILE A 65 10.39 9.57 -3.10
CA ILE A 65 9.97 8.20 -3.38
C ILE A 65 10.50 7.28 -2.29
N ASP A 66 9.60 6.52 -1.67
CA ASP A 66 9.96 5.50 -0.68
C ASP A 66 9.36 4.15 -1.08
N THR A 67 10.14 3.07 -0.94
CA THR A 67 9.75 1.71 -1.36
C THR A 67 9.98 0.73 -0.23
N HIS A 68 8.91 0.04 0.16
CA HIS A 68 8.96 -1.09 1.09
C HIS A 68 8.52 -2.35 0.36
N LYS A 69 9.33 -3.40 0.38
CA LYS A 69 9.00 -4.70 -0.23
C LYS A 69 9.72 -5.82 0.50
N GLU A 70 9.05 -6.94 0.69
CA GLU A 70 9.62 -8.13 1.32
C GLU A 70 8.97 -9.41 0.76
N VAL A 71 9.60 -10.56 1.02
CA VAL A 71 9.03 -11.88 0.79
C VAL A 71 7.97 -12.17 1.86
N GLY A 72 6.86 -12.77 1.45
CA GLY A 72 5.73 -13.12 2.32
C GLY A 72 4.40 -12.50 1.87
N SER A 73 3.36 -12.83 2.63
CA SER A 73 2.02 -12.25 2.45
C SER A 73 2.01 -10.76 2.80
N VAL A 74 1.01 -10.04 2.30
CA VAL A 74 0.78 -8.61 2.60
C VAL A 74 0.69 -8.38 4.11
N ALA A 75 0.06 -9.29 4.87
CA ALA A 75 -0.04 -9.17 6.32
C ALA A 75 1.33 -9.22 7.02
N GLU A 76 2.21 -10.11 6.54
CA GLU A 76 3.57 -10.27 7.07
C GLU A 76 4.47 -9.10 6.67
N VAL A 77 4.46 -8.72 5.40
CA VAL A 77 5.29 -7.65 4.83
C VAL A 77 4.96 -6.30 5.46
N PHE A 78 3.67 -5.97 5.63
CA PHE A 78 3.23 -4.70 6.20
C PHE A 78 2.96 -4.75 7.70
N ARG A 79 3.18 -5.90 8.36
CA ARG A 79 3.01 -6.04 9.82
C ARG A 79 1.62 -5.64 10.32
N THR A 80 0.56 -5.97 9.57
CA THR A 80 -0.81 -5.48 9.83
C THR A 80 -1.38 -5.95 11.18
N SER A 81 -0.88 -7.06 11.74
CA SER A 81 -1.24 -7.53 13.08
C SER A 81 -0.52 -6.81 14.23
N HIS A 82 0.47 -5.96 13.94
CA HIS A 82 1.28 -5.25 14.95
C HIS A 82 1.24 -3.74 14.70
N ARG A 83 0.27 -3.04 15.30
CA ARG A 83 0.05 -1.60 15.13
C ARG A 83 1.34 -0.77 15.15
N ALA A 84 2.18 -0.91 16.17
CA ALA A 84 3.41 -0.11 16.27
C ALA A 84 4.37 -0.33 15.09
N LYS A 85 4.49 -1.56 14.60
CA LYS A 85 5.33 -1.90 13.45
C LYS A 85 4.72 -1.42 12.13
N PHE A 86 3.40 -1.55 11.99
CA PHE A 86 2.68 -0.99 10.84
C PHE A 86 2.86 0.53 10.78
N GLU A 87 2.67 1.24 11.89
CA GLU A 87 2.87 2.69 11.98
C GLU A 87 4.29 3.10 11.61
N SER A 88 5.32 2.39 12.08
CA SER A 88 6.71 2.70 11.72
C SER A 88 7.03 2.54 10.24
N LEU A 89 6.27 1.72 9.51
CA LEU A 89 6.41 1.55 8.05
C LEU A 89 5.66 2.62 7.24
N MET A 90 4.74 3.36 7.88
CA MET A 90 3.87 4.34 7.24
C MET A 90 4.29 5.79 7.51
N GLN A 91 5.36 6.00 8.29
CA GLN A 91 6.01 7.29 8.54
C GLN A 91 6.93 7.68 7.38
#